data_AF-A0A7W1FVZ2-F1
#
_entry.id   AF-A0A7W1FVZ2-F1
#
_cell.length_a   1.000
_cell.length_b   1.000
_cell.length_c   1.000
_cell.angle_alpha   90.00
_cell.angle_beta   90.00
_cell.angle_gamma   90.00
#
_symmetry.space_group_name_H-M   'P 1'
#
loop_
_entity.id
_entity.type
_entity.pdbx_description
1 polymer ?
#
loop_
_entity_poly.entity_id
_entity_poly.type
_entity_poly.pdbx_seq_one_letter_code
_entity_poly.pdbx_strand_id
1 'polypeptide(L)'
;MSRSKKRKKFCSAGTLYNNIISQTPKCVPKEKNAKTGSLRGDVYINKTQFFANVPLISWSFYIDGYQPAQKWLKDRKERELSFGDILHYQKMIVALNGTDKIMKKIDEINI
;
A
#
# COMPACT_ATOMS: atom_id res chain seq x y z
N MET A 1 11.84 16.43 -27.71
CA MET A 1 11.29 15.10 -27.33
C MET A 1 11.89 14.67 -26.00
N SER A 2 11.19 14.84 -24.88
CA SER A 2 11.66 14.29 -23.59
C SER A 2 10.49 13.66 -22.82
N ARG A 3 10.72 12.44 -22.35
CA ARG A 3 9.73 11.44 -21.93
C ARG A 3 9.16 11.77 -20.54
N SER A 4 8.02 12.47 -20.49
CA SER A 4 7.16 12.47 -19.30
C SER A 4 6.24 11.23 -19.31
N LYS A 5 6.77 10.07 -18.91
CA LYS A 5 5.97 8.86 -18.62
C LYS A 5 6.36 8.32 -17.26
N LYS A 6 5.54 8.60 -16.23
CA LYS A 6 5.20 7.69 -15.11
C LYS A 6 4.28 8.38 -14.09
N ARG A 7 3.08 8.76 -14.53
CA ARG A 7 1.88 8.66 -13.68
C ARG A 7 0.96 7.64 -14.36
N LYS A 8 1.24 6.35 -14.18
CA LYS A 8 0.20 5.31 -14.26
C LYS A 8 -0.51 5.35 -12.89
N LYS A 9 -1.24 6.43 -12.55
CA LYS A 9 -2.68 6.57 -12.72
C LYS A 9 -3.36 5.21 -12.75
N PHE A 10 -4.02 4.86 -11.64
CA PHE A 10 -5.26 4.09 -11.69
C PHE A 10 -6.12 4.76 -12.78
N CYS A 11 -6.06 4.24 -14.00
CA CYS A 11 -6.65 4.87 -15.17
C CYS A 11 -7.94 4.11 -15.46
N SER A 12 -9.08 4.67 -15.05
CA SER A 12 -10.37 4.27 -15.57
C SER A 12 -10.49 4.81 -16.99
N ALA A 13 -10.26 3.93 -17.97
CA ALA A 13 -10.62 4.15 -19.36
C ALA A 13 -10.77 2.79 -20.06
N GLY A 14 -12.00 2.27 -20.07
CA GLY A 14 -12.54 1.41 -21.14
C GLY A 14 -11.72 0.21 -21.60
N THR A 15 -11.17 -0.61 -20.70
CA THR A 15 -10.67 -1.95 -21.05
C THR A 15 -10.97 -2.94 -19.92
N LEU A 16 -11.26 -4.19 -20.28
CA LEU A 16 -11.60 -5.36 -19.45
C LEU A 16 -10.50 -5.78 -18.44
N TYR A 17 -9.91 -4.84 -17.71
CA TYR A 17 -8.90 -5.08 -16.68
C TYR A 17 -9.53 -4.92 -15.31
N ASN A 18 -10.26 -5.95 -14.90
CA ASN A 18 -10.82 -6.03 -13.56
C ASN A 18 -9.67 -5.94 -12.54
N ASN A 19 -9.86 -5.20 -11.45
CA ASN A 19 -8.89 -5.05 -10.37
C ASN A 19 -8.80 -6.31 -9.50
N ILE A 20 -8.53 -7.45 -10.13
CA ILE A 20 -8.54 -8.75 -9.48
C ILE A 20 -7.21 -8.97 -8.77
N ILE A 21 -7.29 -9.40 -7.51
CA ILE A 21 -6.14 -9.91 -6.77
C ILE A 21 -5.83 -11.30 -7.29
N SER A 22 -5.01 -11.37 -8.33
CA SER A 22 -4.69 -12.63 -9.02
C SER A 22 -3.44 -13.33 -8.49
N GLN A 23 -2.72 -12.71 -7.54
CA GLN A 23 -1.50 -13.28 -6.94
C GLN A 23 -1.42 -12.93 -5.45
N THR A 24 -0.56 -13.63 -4.72
CA THR A 24 -0.21 -13.24 -3.35
C THR A 24 0.35 -11.82 -3.35
N PRO A 25 -0.27 -10.89 -2.61
CA PRO A 25 0.18 -9.51 -2.53
C PRO A 25 1.64 -9.42 -2.09
N LYS A 26 2.44 -8.68 -2.86
CA LYS A 26 3.88 -8.50 -2.58
C LYS A 26 4.27 -7.03 -2.61
N CYS A 27 5.03 -6.60 -1.61
CA CYS A 27 5.61 -5.26 -1.58
C CYS A 27 7.01 -5.29 -2.19
N VAL A 28 7.26 -4.41 -3.16
CA VAL A 28 8.59 -4.18 -3.72
C VAL A 28 9.12 -2.86 -3.14
N PRO A 29 10.14 -2.89 -2.27
CA PRO A 29 10.73 -1.69 -1.71
C PRO A 29 11.30 -0.77 -2.79
N LYS A 30 11.21 0.55 -2.56
CA LYS A 30 11.83 1.59 -3.36
C LYS A 30 12.95 2.25 -2.57
N GLU A 31 13.82 2.94 -3.30
CA GLU A 31 14.89 3.76 -2.73
C GLU A 31 14.34 4.74 -1.68
N LYS A 32 15.13 4.96 -0.63
CA LYS A 32 14.79 5.83 0.49
C LYS A 32 14.55 7.24 -0.05
N ASN A 33 13.40 7.83 0.31
CA ASN A 33 13.09 9.17 -0.11
C ASN A 33 14.02 10.17 0.60
N ALA A 34 14.90 10.85 -0.15
CA ALA A 34 15.87 11.80 0.40
C ALA A 34 15.25 12.97 1.17
N LYS A 35 13.99 13.33 0.90
CA LYS A 35 13.30 14.45 1.56
C LYS A 35 12.65 14.07 2.89
N THR A 36 12.18 12.84 3.03
CA THR A 36 11.38 12.40 4.19
C THR A 36 12.07 11.32 5.02
N GLY A 37 13.14 10.73 4.53
CA GLY A 37 13.84 9.61 5.17
C GLY A 37 13.02 8.32 5.28
N SER A 38 11.77 8.31 4.81
CA SER A 38 10.84 7.18 4.98
C SER A 38 10.97 6.16 3.85
N LEU A 39 11.10 4.89 4.21
CA LEU A 39 11.11 3.76 3.27
C LEU A 39 9.68 3.48 2.76
N ARG A 40 9.53 3.42 1.44
CA ARG A 40 8.25 3.15 0.75
C ARG A 40 8.44 2.07 -0.30
N GLY A 41 7.34 1.46 -0.73
CA GLY A 41 7.33 0.41 -1.73
C GLY A 41 6.04 0.38 -2.54
N ASP A 42 6.03 -0.42 -3.59
CA ASP A 42 4.85 -0.68 -4.40
C ASP A 42 4.26 -2.05 -4.03
N VAL A 43 2.98 -2.07 -3.65
CA VAL A 43 2.27 -3.30 -3.27
C VAL A 43 1.50 -3.81 -4.47
N TYR A 44 2.01 -4.87 -5.08
CA TYR A 44 1.41 -5.50 -6.26
C TYR A 44 0.29 -6.44 -5.87
N ILE A 45 -0.88 -6.23 -6.47
CA ILE A 45 -2.05 -7.13 -6.36
C ILE A 45 -2.12 -8.12 -7.53
N ASN A 46 -1.46 -7.81 -8.63
CA ASN A 46 -1.25 -8.69 -9.79
C ASN A 46 0.02 -8.25 -10.56
N LYS A 47 0.22 -8.73 -11.79
CA LYS A 47 1.43 -8.45 -12.57
C LYS A 47 1.58 -6.98 -12.98
N THR A 48 0.48 -6.24 -13.11
CA THR A 48 0.47 -4.90 -13.73
C THR A 48 -0.02 -3.80 -12.79
N GLN A 49 -0.86 -4.15 -11.81
CA GLN A 49 -1.51 -3.24 -10.89
C GLN A 49 -0.92 -3.33 -9.48
N PHE A 50 -0.76 -2.17 -8.86
CA PHE A 50 -0.17 -2.03 -7.55
C PHE A 50 -0.62 -0.74 -6.85
N PHE A 51 -0.55 -0.74 -5.52
CA PHE A 51 -0.64 0.47 -4.72
C PHE A 51 0.74 1.11 -4.63
N ALA A 52 0.87 2.33 -5.14
CA ALA A 52 2.15 3.02 -5.20
C ALA A 52 2.50 3.68 -3.86
N ASN A 53 3.80 3.73 -3.55
CA ASN A 53 4.35 4.51 -2.43
C ASN A 53 3.77 4.15 -1.05
N VAL A 54 3.42 2.89 -0.83
CA VAL A 54 2.97 2.38 0.47
C VAL A 54 4.15 2.43 1.44
N PRO A 55 4.00 3.03 2.65
CA PRO A 55 5.05 2.98 3.66
C PRO A 55 5.38 1.54 4.05
N LEU A 56 6.67 1.18 4.06
CA LEU A 56 7.10 -0.18 4.41
C LEU A 56 6.67 -0.57 5.81
N ILE A 57 6.70 0.40 6.74
CA ILE A 57 6.27 0.21 8.13
C ILE A 57 4.81 -0.24 8.17
N SER A 58 3.92 0.41 7.41
CA SER A 58 2.50 0.03 7.36
C SER A 58 2.28 -1.35 6.74
N TRP A 59 3.10 -1.74 5.76
CA TRP A 59 3.04 -3.07 5.14
C TRP A 59 3.52 -4.19 6.08
N SER A 60 4.57 -3.92 6.85
CA SER A 60 5.18 -4.85 7.80
C SER A 60 4.59 -4.75 9.21
N PHE A 61 3.62 -3.87 9.43
CA PHE A 61 3.01 -3.62 10.74
C PHE A 61 2.33 -4.88 11.27
N TYR A 62 2.67 -5.28 12.49
CA TYR A 62 2.08 -6.44 13.16
C TYR A 62 1.12 -5.99 14.25
N ILE A 63 -0.07 -6.60 14.26
CA ILE A 63 -1.03 -6.51 15.36
C ILE A 63 -1.33 -7.94 15.76
N ASP A 64 -1.00 -8.30 17.00
CA ASP A 64 -1.34 -9.60 17.60
C ASP A 64 -1.01 -10.80 16.69
N GLY A 65 0.20 -10.82 16.13
CA GLY A 65 0.71 -11.93 15.32
C GLY A 65 0.33 -11.94 13.83
N TYR A 66 -0.46 -10.97 13.33
CA TYR A 66 -0.74 -10.86 11.89
C TYR A 66 -0.49 -9.46 11.34
N GLN A 67 -0.39 -9.37 10.00
CA GLN A 67 -0.15 -8.12 9.28
C GLN A 67 -1.43 -7.64 8.59
N PRO A 68 -2.10 -6.59 9.11
CA PRO A 68 -3.41 -6.17 8.61
C PRO A 68 -3.39 -5.79 7.12
N ALA A 69 -2.37 -5.04 6.69
CA ALA A 69 -2.20 -4.61 5.31
C ALA A 69 -2.08 -5.76 4.31
N GLN A 70 -1.47 -6.88 4.74
CA GLN A 70 -1.35 -8.07 3.90
C GLN A 70 -2.60 -8.92 3.95
N LYS A 71 -3.11 -9.17 5.17
CA LYS A 71 -4.28 -10.02 5.42
C LYS A 71 -5.50 -9.51 4.65
N TRP A 72 -5.77 -8.19 4.68
CA TRP A 72 -6.91 -7.60 4.00
C TRP A 72 -6.96 -7.88 2.48
N LEU A 73 -5.78 -7.86 1.83
CA LEU A 73 -5.66 -8.19 0.40
C LEU A 73 -5.72 -9.70 0.17
N LYS A 74 -5.11 -10.52 1.04
CA LYS A 74 -5.16 -11.99 0.94
C LYS A 74 -6.60 -12.50 1.07
N ASP A 75 -7.40 -11.94 1.98
CA ASP A 75 -8.80 -12.29 2.20
C ASP A 75 -9.71 -11.96 1.00
N ARG A 76 -9.21 -11.16 0.05
CA ARG A 76 -9.89 -10.73 -1.18
C ARG A 76 -9.23 -11.31 -2.45
N LYS A 77 -8.42 -12.35 -2.31
CA LYS A 77 -7.85 -13.07 -3.46
C LYS A 77 -8.97 -13.52 -4.41
N GLU A 78 -8.70 -13.45 -5.71
CA GLU A 78 -9.63 -13.85 -6.79
C GLU A 78 -10.92 -13.01 -6.85
N ARG A 79 -11.00 -11.91 -6.08
CA ARG A 79 -12.09 -10.94 -6.18
C ARG A 79 -11.62 -9.68 -6.87
N GLU A 80 -12.53 -9.04 -7.60
CA GLU A 80 -12.34 -7.70 -8.12
C GLU A 80 -12.49 -6.67 -7.00
N LEU A 81 -11.51 -5.77 -6.89
CA LEU A 81 -11.60 -4.63 -5.99
C LEU A 81 -12.42 -3.51 -6.63
N SER A 82 -13.55 -3.19 -6.01
CA SER A 82 -14.30 -2.00 -6.36
C SER A 82 -13.51 -0.73 -6.05
N PHE A 83 -13.96 0.41 -6.57
CA PHE A 83 -13.38 1.70 -6.19
C PHE A 83 -13.48 1.96 -4.67
N GLY A 84 -14.57 1.53 -4.04
CA GLY A 84 -14.76 1.62 -2.59
C GLY A 84 -13.72 0.79 -1.83
N ASP A 85 -13.43 -0.42 -2.29
CA ASP A 85 -12.40 -1.29 -1.71
C ASP A 85 -11.01 -0.68 -1.81
N ILE A 86 -10.67 -0.11 -2.97
CA ILE A 86 -9.40 0.58 -3.21
C ILE A 86 -9.24 1.76 -2.23
N LEU A 87 -10.27 2.59 -2.10
CA LEU A 87 -10.27 3.71 -1.16
C LEU A 87 -10.18 3.24 0.29
N HIS A 88 -10.90 2.18 0.64
CA HIS A 88 -10.88 1.62 1.98
C HIS A 88 -9.48 1.11 2.34
N TYR A 89 -8.83 0.37 1.43
CA TYR A 89 -7.46 -0.08 1.63
C TYR A 89 -6.48 1.09 1.82
N GLN A 90 -6.60 2.14 1.00
CA GLN A 90 -5.77 3.34 1.16
C GLN A 90 -5.96 4.01 2.52
N LYS A 91 -7.21 4.17 2.98
CA LYS A 91 -7.52 4.72 4.31
C LYS A 91 -6.92 3.86 5.42
N MET A 92 -7.00 2.54 5.30
CA MET A 92 -6.39 1.61 6.24
C MET A 92 -4.87 1.79 6.31
N ILE A 93 -4.18 1.90 5.17
CA ILE A 93 -2.73 2.17 5.13
C ILE A 93 -2.38 3.49 5.82
N VAL A 94 -3.17 4.55 5.60
CA VAL A 94 -2.97 5.85 6.25
C VAL A 94 -3.15 5.73 7.77
N ALA A 95 -4.17 5.01 8.23
CA ALA A 95 -4.43 4.79 9.64
C ALA A 95 -3.27 4.03 10.32
N LEU A 96 -2.79 2.93 9.73
CA LEU A 96 -1.66 2.15 10.25
C LEU A 96 -0.38 3.00 10.38
N ASN A 97 -0.11 3.84 9.39
CA ASN A 97 1.02 4.78 9.45
C ASN A 97 0.81 5.87 10.52
N GLY A 98 -0.43 6.29 10.74
CA GLY A 98 -0.79 7.22 11.80
C GLY A 98 -0.52 6.63 13.19
N THR A 99 -0.93 5.38 13.40
CA THR A 99 -0.68 4.63 14.63
C THR A 99 0.81 4.54 14.95
N ASP A 100 1.65 4.12 14.00
CA ASP A 100 3.12 4.06 14.19
C ASP A 100 3.71 5.41 14.64
N LYS A 101 3.26 6.51 14.03
CA LYS A 101 3.72 7.85 14.41
C LYS A 101 3.28 8.26 15.81
N ILE A 102 2.05 7.92 16.21
CA ILE A 102 1.53 8.25 17.53
C ILE A 102 2.26 7.43 18.59
N MET A 103 2.47 6.12 18.36
CA MET A 103 3.20 5.25 19.28
C MET A 103 4.62 5.77 19.53
N LYS A 104 5.37 6.11 18.47
CA LYS A 104 6.72 6.69 18.61
C LYS A 104 6.74 7.99 19.42
N LYS A 105 5.75 8.86 19.22
CA LYS A 105 5.62 10.09 20.01
C LYS A 105 5.33 9.81 21.48
N ILE A 106 4.61 8.74 21.80
CA ILE A 106 4.36 8.33 23.18
C ILE A 106 5.65 7.77 23.79
N ASP A 107 6.38 6.94 23.06
CA ASP A 107 7.66 6.38 23.53
C ASP A 107 8.73 7.46 23.78
N GLU A 108 8.67 8.59 23.07
CA GLU A 108 9.54 9.75 23.31
C GLU A 108 9.23 10.47 24.64
N ILE A 109 8.01 10.31 25.18
CA ILE A 109 7.63 10.83 26.49
C ILE A 109 8.16 9.85 27.53
N ASN A 110 9.47 9.93 27.81
CA ASN A 110 10.05 9.29 28.98
C ASN A 110 9.46 9.95 30.24
N ILE A 111 8.72 9.17 31.04
CA ILE A 111 8.30 9.54 32.40
C ILE A 111 9.39 9.09 33.37
#